data_AF-J9Z5L7-F1
#
_entry.id   AF-J9Z5L7-F1
#
_cell.length_a   1.000
_cell.length_b   1.000
_cell.length_c   1.000
_cell.angle_alpha   90.00
_cell.angle_beta   90.00
_cell.angle_gamma   90.00
#
_symmetry.space_group_name_H-M   'P 1'
#
loop_
_entity.id
_entity.type
_entity.pdbx_description
1 polymer ?
#
loop_
_entity_poly.entity_id
_entity_poly.type
_entity_poly.pdbx_seq_one_letter_code
_entity_poly.pdbx_strand_id
1 'polypeptide(L)'
;TEPPYSQKRFNEINGEVANYIKKIGYNPKTVAFVPISGFHGDNMIENSTNMAWFTGWKVERKEGNANGKTLFEALDSILPPTRPTDKPLRLPLQDVYKIGGIGTVPVGRVETGILKPGMIVTFAPSNLTTEVKSVEMHHESLPEALPGDNVGFNVKNVSVKEVRRGNVAGDSKNDPPKGAKTFHAQVIILNHPGEIKNGYAPVL
;
A
#
# COMPACT_ATOMS: atom_id res chain seq x y z
N THR A 1 -12.27 32.07 2.92
CA THR A 1 -12.49 32.37 4.34
C THR A 1 -12.94 33.81 4.47
N GLU A 2 -13.54 34.21 5.58
CA GLU A 2 -13.86 35.61 5.85
C GLU A 2 -13.06 36.08 7.08
N PRO A 3 -12.13 37.05 6.94
CA PRO A 3 -11.60 37.57 5.68
C PRO A 3 -10.86 36.49 4.86
N PRO A 4 -10.62 36.71 3.55
CA PRO A 4 -9.83 35.79 2.72
C PRO A 4 -8.48 35.47 3.37
N TYR A 5 -8.03 34.22 3.21
CA TYR A 5 -6.77 33.71 3.78
C TYR A 5 -6.61 33.88 5.31
N SER A 6 -7.72 33.91 6.08
CA SER A 6 -7.72 34.05 7.54
C SER A 6 -6.90 32.98 8.30
N GLN A 7 -5.86 33.45 9.02
CA GLN A 7 -5.06 32.63 9.97
C GLN A 7 -5.92 32.04 11.10
N LYS A 8 -6.86 32.82 11.63
CA LYS A 8 -7.74 32.37 12.72
C LYS A 8 -8.52 31.13 12.31
N ARG A 9 -9.10 31.15 11.11
CA ARG A 9 -9.88 30.01 10.58
C ARG A 9 -8.98 28.80 10.29
N PHE A 10 -7.77 29.02 9.78
CA PHE A 10 -6.80 27.94 9.61
C PHE A 10 -6.44 27.27 10.94
N ASN A 11 -6.13 28.05 11.98
CA ASN A 11 -5.76 27.52 13.30
C ASN A 11 -6.91 26.74 13.96
N GLU A 12 -8.14 27.20 13.79
CA GLU A 12 -9.35 26.49 14.25
C GLU A 12 -9.46 25.12 13.57
N ILE A 13 -9.41 25.07 12.23
CA ILE A 13 -9.49 23.83 11.46
C ILE A 13 -8.32 22.89 11.83
N ASN A 14 -7.10 23.42 11.93
CA ASN A 14 -5.93 22.65 12.33
C ASN A 14 -6.15 22.00 13.71
N GLY A 15 -6.65 22.75 14.69
CA GLY A 15 -6.96 22.22 16.02
C GLY A 15 -8.04 21.12 16.00
N GLU A 16 -9.14 21.33 15.29
CA GLU A 16 -10.23 20.34 15.16
C GLU A 16 -9.76 19.06 14.47
N VAL A 17 -9.07 19.19 13.33
CA VAL A 17 -8.56 18.05 12.56
C VAL A 17 -7.48 17.31 13.35
N ALA A 18 -6.55 18.03 13.99
CA ALA A 18 -5.52 17.43 14.85
C ALA A 18 -6.16 16.60 15.98
N ASN A 19 -7.21 17.12 16.62
CA ASN A 19 -7.95 16.37 17.65
C ASN A 19 -8.66 15.14 17.07
N TYR A 20 -9.25 15.27 15.87
CA TYR A 20 -9.96 14.19 15.21
C TYR A 20 -9.01 13.04 14.82
N ILE A 21 -7.91 13.34 14.12
CA ILE A 21 -6.95 12.31 13.69
C ILE A 21 -6.23 11.65 14.88
N LYS A 22 -6.05 12.40 15.99
CA LYS A 22 -5.54 11.84 17.25
C LYS A 22 -6.46 10.76 17.81
N LYS A 23 -7.79 10.96 17.75
CA LYS A 23 -8.78 9.95 18.18
C LYS A 23 -8.77 8.71 17.29
N ILE A 24 -8.45 8.87 15.99
CA ILE A 24 -8.31 7.75 15.05
C ILE A 24 -7.02 6.96 15.31
N GLY A 25 -6.00 7.58 15.92
CA GLY A 25 -4.74 6.94 16.29
C GLY A 25 -3.50 7.52 15.60
N TYR A 26 -3.66 8.54 14.74
CA TYR A 26 -2.53 9.26 14.17
C TYR A 26 -1.88 10.17 15.22
N ASN A 27 -0.57 10.38 15.13
CA ASN A 27 0.11 11.42 15.88
C ASN A 27 0.01 12.75 15.11
N PRO A 28 -0.71 13.78 15.57
CA PRO A 28 -0.86 15.01 14.80
C PRO A 28 0.47 15.71 14.52
N LYS A 29 1.50 15.48 15.34
CA LYS A 29 2.84 16.01 15.13
C LYS A 29 3.54 15.44 13.91
N THR A 30 3.13 14.28 13.40
CA THR A 30 3.72 13.66 12.20
C THR A 30 3.01 14.10 10.92
N VAL A 31 2.07 15.04 10.99
CA VAL A 31 1.20 15.44 9.87
C VAL A 31 1.46 16.91 9.53
N ALA A 32 1.75 17.18 8.25
CA ALA A 32 1.91 18.54 7.75
C ALA A 32 0.54 19.19 7.52
N PHE A 33 0.31 20.34 8.15
CA PHE A 33 -0.88 21.17 7.90
C PHE A 33 -0.49 22.34 6.99
N VAL A 34 -0.95 22.30 5.75
CA VAL A 34 -0.60 23.29 4.72
C VAL A 34 -1.86 24.06 4.30
N PRO A 35 -1.93 25.39 4.51
CA PRO A 35 -3.03 26.19 3.97
C PRO A 35 -2.80 26.40 2.48
N ILE A 36 -3.73 25.93 1.64
CA ILE A 36 -3.61 25.98 0.18
C ILE A 36 -4.84 26.63 -0.47
N SER A 37 -4.66 27.09 -1.71
CA SER A 37 -5.75 27.34 -2.65
C SER A 37 -5.51 26.50 -3.90
N GLY A 38 -6.22 25.39 -4.06
CA GLY A 38 -6.06 24.53 -5.23
C GLY A 38 -6.43 25.22 -6.54
N PHE A 39 -7.35 26.19 -6.50
CA PHE A 39 -7.80 26.93 -7.68
C PHE A 39 -6.81 28.03 -8.10
N HIS A 40 -6.22 28.74 -7.13
CA HIS A 40 -5.31 29.85 -7.40
C HIS A 40 -3.81 29.47 -7.33
N GLY A 41 -3.50 28.25 -6.88
CA GLY A 41 -2.13 27.74 -6.79
C GLY A 41 -1.39 28.10 -5.49
N ASP A 42 -2.01 28.84 -4.57
CA ASP A 42 -1.36 29.27 -3.33
C ASP A 42 -0.83 28.09 -2.50
N ASN A 43 0.47 28.13 -2.17
CA ASN A 43 1.18 27.10 -1.41
C ASN A 43 1.12 25.69 -2.03
N MET A 44 0.76 25.55 -3.32
CA MET A 44 0.76 24.25 -3.99
C MET A 44 2.19 23.82 -4.32
N ILE A 45 2.89 24.62 -5.12
CA ILE A 45 4.29 24.38 -5.54
C ILE A 45 5.19 25.50 -5.01
N GLU A 46 4.71 26.75 -5.08
CA GLU A 46 5.41 27.95 -4.62
C GLU A 46 4.72 28.58 -3.41
N ASN A 47 5.49 29.31 -2.62
CA ASN A 47 4.97 30.00 -1.44
C ASN A 47 4.05 31.17 -1.83
N SER A 48 2.87 31.21 -1.24
CA SER A 48 1.88 32.26 -1.46
C SER A 48 2.29 33.58 -0.79
N THR A 49 2.03 34.69 -1.48
CA THR A 49 2.11 36.05 -0.92
C THR A 49 0.84 36.44 -0.15
N ASN A 50 -0.28 35.74 -0.37
CA ASN A 50 -1.57 36.01 0.29
C ASN A 50 -1.62 35.53 1.75
N MET A 51 -0.68 34.68 2.16
CA MET A 51 -0.63 34.06 3.49
C MET A 51 0.69 34.36 4.18
N ALA A 52 1.08 35.64 4.27
CA ALA A 52 2.32 36.07 4.92
C ALA A 52 2.45 35.63 6.39
N TRP A 53 1.32 35.33 7.06
CA TRP A 53 1.27 34.80 8.42
C TRP A 53 1.70 33.33 8.52
N PHE A 54 1.72 32.59 7.41
CA PHE A 54 2.08 31.18 7.40
C PHE A 54 3.60 31.04 7.28
N THR A 55 4.25 30.68 8.39
CA THR A 55 5.71 30.52 8.45
C THR A 55 6.21 29.17 7.94
N GLY A 56 5.28 28.25 7.61
CA GLY A 56 5.58 26.89 7.19
C GLY A 56 4.97 25.82 8.12
N TRP A 57 4.86 24.61 7.59
CA TRP A 57 4.49 23.41 8.32
C TRP A 57 5.73 22.72 8.89
N LYS A 58 5.54 21.89 9.91
CA LYS A 58 6.59 21.08 10.53
C LYS A 58 6.03 19.70 10.88
N VAL A 59 6.84 18.66 10.69
CA VAL A 59 6.54 17.29 11.12
C VAL A 59 7.65 16.76 12.01
N GLU A 60 7.27 16.11 13.10
CA GLU A 60 8.15 15.46 14.08
C GLU A 60 7.93 13.95 14.04
N ARG A 61 8.96 13.19 13.70
CA ARG A 61 8.91 11.71 13.61
C ARG A 61 10.28 11.12 13.91
N LYS A 62 10.31 9.85 14.32
CA LYS A 62 11.54 9.17 14.77
C LYS A 62 12.59 9.06 13.67
N GLU A 63 12.12 8.94 12.45
CA GLU A 63 12.88 8.69 11.24
C GLU A 63 13.47 9.98 10.63
N GLY A 64 13.20 11.14 11.24
CA GLY A 64 13.73 12.44 10.84
C GLY A 64 12.65 13.49 10.65
N ASN A 65 12.82 14.64 11.29
CA ASN A 65 11.89 15.77 11.18
C ASN A 65 11.96 16.41 9.79
N ALA A 66 10.87 17.04 9.37
CA ALA A 66 10.84 17.83 8.13
C ALA A 66 10.03 19.12 8.32
N ASN A 67 10.28 20.11 7.46
CA ASN A 67 9.55 21.37 7.43
C ASN A 67 9.54 21.92 6.00
N GLY A 68 8.59 22.80 5.73
CA GLY A 68 8.43 23.44 4.42
C GLY A 68 7.26 24.43 4.45
N LYS A 69 6.94 25.01 3.31
CA LYS A 69 5.85 25.98 3.12
C LYS A 69 4.80 25.52 2.11
N THR A 70 5.14 24.59 1.22
CA THR A 70 4.23 24.19 0.14
C THR A 70 3.75 22.75 0.30
N LEU A 71 2.68 22.41 -0.41
CA LEU A 71 2.17 21.05 -0.49
C LEU A 71 3.18 20.14 -1.19
N PHE A 72 3.85 20.64 -2.23
CA PHE A 72 4.91 19.91 -2.92
C PHE A 72 6.04 19.51 -1.96
N GLU A 73 6.56 20.44 -1.15
CA GLU A 73 7.57 20.13 -0.13
C GLU A 73 7.04 19.14 0.93
N ALA A 74 5.75 19.19 1.27
CA ALA A 74 5.13 18.24 2.20
C ALA A 74 5.11 16.83 1.62
N LEU A 75 4.81 16.68 0.32
CA LEU A 75 4.85 15.40 -0.40
C LEU A 75 6.28 14.86 -0.51
N ASP A 76 7.25 15.71 -0.85
CA ASP A 76 8.68 15.33 -0.89
C ASP A 76 9.21 14.90 0.48
N SER A 77 8.60 15.38 1.56
CA SER A 77 8.93 14.96 2.92
C SER A 77 8.38 13.58 3.30
N ILE A 78 7.53 12.96 2.48
CA ILE A 78 7.03 11.60 2.77
C ILE A 78 8.21 10.63 2.68
N LEU A 79 8.45 9.90 3.78
CA LEU A 79 9.47 8.87 3.76
C LEU A 79 9.00 7.71 2.88
N PRO A 80 9.83 7.27 1.92
CA PRO A 80 9.54 6.06 1.19
C PRO A 80 9.32 4.91 2.18
N PRO A 81 8.27 4.08 2.01
CA PRO A 81 8.10 2.92 2.86
C PRO A 81 9.30 2.00 2.70
N THR A 82 9.77 1.43 3.82
CA THR A 82 10.79 0.38 3.76
C THR A 82 10.24 -0.78 2.96
N ARG A 83 10.85 -1.07 1.80
CA ARG A 83 10.45 -2.23 1.00
C ARG A 83 10.83 -3.50 1.78
N PRO A 84 9.87 -4.39 2.07
CA PRO A 84 10.11 -5.60 2.87
C PRO A 84 10.81 -6.69 2.03
N THR A 85 11.99 -6.40 1.48
CA THR A 85 12.77 -7.31 0.63
C THR A 85 13.42 -8.45 1.42
N ASP A 86 13.65 -8.24 2.71
CA ASP A 86 14.22 -9.18 3.68
C ASP A 86 13.19 -10.20 4.20
N LYS A 87 11.90 -9.94 4.00
CA LYS A 87 10.82 -10.84 4.40
C LYS A 87 10.61 -11.98 3.39
N PRO A 88 9.97 -13.09 3.80
CA PRO A 88 9.55 -14.15 2.87
C PRO A 88 8.68 -13.63 1.73
N LEU A 89 8.77 -14.27 0.56
CA LEU A 89 7.97 -13.89 -0.61
C LEU A 89 6.47 -14.08 -0.34
N ARG A 90 5.67 -13.03 -0.58
CA ARG A 90 4.21 -13.08 -0.63
C ARG A 90 3.73 -12.31 -1.85
N LEU A 91 3.09 -13.02 -2.78
CA LEU A 91 2.55 -12.46 -4.02
C LEU A 91 1.10 -12.95 -4.20
N PRO A 92 0.11 -12.19 -3.70
CA PRO A 92 -1.29 -12.46 -3.94
C PRO A 92 -1.64 -12.30 -5.42
N LEU A 93 -2.31 -13.30 -5.98
CA LEU A 93 -2.66 -13.33 -7.39
C LEU A 93 -3.90 -12.48 -7.65
N GLN A 94 -3.77 -11.57 -8.62
CA GLN A 94 -4.86 -10.76 -9.15
C GLN A 94 -5.58 -11.52 -10.26
N ASP A 95 -4.83 -12.12 -11.19
CA ASP A 95 -5.37 -12.88 -12.32
C ASP A 95 -4.44 -14.03 -12.71
N VAL A 96 -4.95 -14.97 -13.50
CA VAL A 96 -4.18 -16.10 -14.05
C VAL A 96 -4.55 -16.30 -15.51
N TYR A 97 -3.56 -16.19 -16.40
CA TYR A 97 -3.75 -16.29 -17.85
C TYR A 97 -3.14 -17.58 -18.42
N LYS A 98 -3.74 -18.07 -19.50
CA LYS A 98 -3.13 -19.09 -20.37
C LYS A 98 -2.66 -18.41 -21.65
N ILE A 99 -1.35 -18.30 -21.83
CA ILE A 99 -0.76 -17.69 -23.02
C ILE A 99 -0.25 -18.79 -23.95
N GLY A 100 -0.68 -18.76 -25.21
CA GLY A 100 -0.24 -19.71 -26.24
C GLY A 100 1.28 -19.69 -26.39
N GLY A 101 1.93 -20.86 -26.39
CA GLY A 101 3.39 -20.99 -26.48
C GLY A 101 4.18 -20.71 -25.20
N ILE A 102 3.61 -19.98 -24.24
CA ILE A 102 4.27 -19.64 -22.96
C ILE A 102 3.80 -20.57 -21.84
N GLY A 103 2.49 -20.82 -21.75
CA GLY A 103 1.87 -21.62 -20.69
C GLY A 103 1.03 -20.79 -19.73
N THR A 104 1.10 -21.12 -18.44
CA THR A 104 0.32 -20.47 -17.38
C THR A 104 1.10 -19.29 -16.81
N VAL A 105 0.47 -18.12 -16.78
CA VAL A 105 1.06 -16.87 -16.29
C VAL A 105 0.14 -16.24 -15.24
N PRO A 106 0.40 -16.46 -13.94
CA PRO A 106 -0.20 -15.68 -12.88
C PRO A 106 0.32 -14.25 -12.88
N VAL A 107 -0.55 -13.32 -12.46
CA VAL A 107 -0.26 -11.90 -12.35
C VAL A 107 -0.63 -11.42 -10.94
N GLY A 108 0.22 -10.60 -10.34
CA GLY A 108 -0.06 -9.99 -9.05
C GLY A 108 1.00 -9.00 -8.60
N ARG A 109 0.80 -8.45 -7.42
CA ARG A 109 1.75 -7.53 -6.78
C ARG A 109 2.62 -8.30 -5.82
N VAL A 110 3.94 -8.06 -5.86
CA VAL A 110 4.84 -8.54 -4.81
C VAL A 110 4.60 -7.67 -3.57
N GLU A 111 4.08 -8.27 -2.49
CA GLU A 111 3.83 -7.54 -1.23
C GLU A 111 5.05 -7.59 -0.31
N THR A 112 5.71 -8.74 -0.24
CA THR A 112 6.94 -8.96 0.53
C THR A 112 7.89 -9.89 -0.19
N GLY A 113 9.18 -9.82 0.17
CA GLY A 113 10.25 -10.62 -0.42
C GLY A 113 10.57 -10.27 -1.87
N ILE A 114 11.29 -11.16 -2.53
CA ILE A 114 11.75 -10.98 -3.92
C ILE A 114 11.34 -12.21 -4.72
N LEU A 115 10.87 -12.00 -5.95
CA LEU A 115 10.59 -13.05 -6.93
C LEU A 115 11.67 -13.04 -8.01
N LYS A 116 12.25 -14.19 -8.33
CA LYS A 116 13.24 -14.35 -9.39
C LYS A 116 12.90 -15.54 -10.29
N PRO A 117 13.25 -15.50 -11.59
CA PRO A 117 13.32 -16.69 -12.41
C PRO A 117 14.17 -17.79 -11.74
N GLY A 118 13.74 -19.04 -11.86
CA GLY A 118 14.37 -20.22 -11.25
C GLY A 118 13.95 -20.49 -9.79
N MET A 119 13.23 -19.58 -9.14
CA MET A 119 12.69 -19.84 -7.81
C MET A 119 11.61 -20.94 -7.86
N ILE A 120 11.58 -21.77 -6.83
CA ILE A 120 10.51 -22.75 -6.63
C ILE A 120 9.46 -22.11 -5.72
N VAL A 121 8.27 -21.87 -6.23
CA VAL A 121 7.18 -21.21 -5.50
C VAL A 121 6.07 -22.19 -5.14
N THR A 122 5.46 -21.99 -3.97
CA THR A 122 4.26 -22.70 -3.51
C THR A 122 3.07 -21.75 -3.58
N PHE A 123 1.95 -22.24 -4.14
CA PHE A 123 0.68 -21.54 -4.15
C PHE A 123 -0.20 -22.01 -2.99
N ALA A 124 -0.62 -21.08 -2.14
CA ALA A 124 -1.63 -21.31 -1.11
C ALA A 124 -3.02 -20.86 -1.60
N PRO A 125 -4.10 -21.55 -1.19
CA PRO A 125 -4.13 -22.67 -0.25
C PRO A 125 -3.97 -24.06 -0.91
N SER A 126 -3.79 -24.14 -2.23
CA SER A 126 -3.74 -25.42 -2.98
C SER A 126 -2.50 -26.28 -2.69
N ASN A 127 -1.47 -25.71 -2.08
CA ASN A 127 -0.19 -26.36 -1.77
C ASN A 127 0.50 -26.94 -3.01
N LEU A 128 0.29 -26.29 -4.17
CA LEU A 128 0.92 -26.64 -5.44
C LEU A 128 2.27 -25.94 -5.54
N THR A 129 3.31 -26.70 -5.90
CA THR A 129 4.68 -26.17 -5.99
C THR A 129 5.21 -26.30 -7.42
N THR A 130 5.85 -25.24 -7.91
CA THR A 130 6.40 -25.20 -9.27
C THR A 130 7.57 -24.22 -9.38
N GLU A 131 8.34 -24.35 -10.44
CA GLU A 131 9.45 -23.44 -10.77
C GLU A 131 8.96 -22.28 -11.63
N VAL A 132 9.38 -21.07 -11.26
CA VAL A 132 9.18 -19.83 -12.01
C VAL A 132 10.17 -19.79 -13.16
N LYS A 133 9.72 -19.60 -14.40
CA LYS A 133 10.59 -19.60 -15.58
C LYS A 133 11.00 -18.22 -16.04
N SER A 134 10.08 -17.27 -15.98
CA SER A 134 10.34 -15.86 -16.30
C SER A 134 9.47 -14.99 -15.41
N VAL A 135 9.91 -13.76 -15.22
CA VAL A 135 9.17 -12.70 -14.55
C VAL A 135 9.17 -11.51 -15.49
N GLU A 136 8.01 -10.89 -15.70
CA GLU A 136 7.82 -9.81 -16.65
C GLU A 136 6.99 -8.68 -16.04
N MET A 137 7.36 -7.44 -16.35
CA MET A 137 6.61 -6.24 -16.01
C MET A 137 6.54 -5.35 -17.24
N HIS A 138 5.34 -4.89 -17.62
CA HIS A 138 5.14 -4.05 -18.80
C HIS A 138 5.77 -4.61 -20.11
N HIS A 139 5.72 -5.94 -20.29
CA HIS A 139 6.31 -6.67 -21.43
C HIS A 139 7.85 -6.71 -21.48
N GLU A 140 8.52 -6.35 -20.39
CA GLU A 140 9.97 -6.49 -20.27
C GLU A 140 10.32 -7.60 -19.27
N SER A 141 11.31 -8.42 -19.61
CA SER A 141 11.83 -9.45 -18.70
C SER A 141 12.59 -8.83 -17.55
N LEU A 142 12.32 -9.29 -16.33
CA LEU A 142 12.99 -8.85 -15.13
C LEU A 142 13.91 -9.93 -14.56
N PRO A 143 15.13 -9.58 -14.10
CA PRO A 143 16.00 -10.50 -13.37
C PRO A 143 15.47 -10.80 -11.97
N GLU A 144 14.75 -9.85 -11.38
CA GLU A 144 14.04 -9.98 -10.11
C GLU A 144 12.89 -8.97 -10.04
N ALA A 145 11.85 -9.28 -9.27
CA ALA A 145 10.76 -8.39 -8.93
C ALA A 145 10.75 -8.12 -7.43
N LEU A 146 10.60 -6.84 -7.07
CA LEU A 146 10.72 -6.32 -5.72
C LEU A 146 9.34 -5.95 -5.14
N PRO A 147 9.23 -5.77 -3.80
CA PRO A 147 7.97 -5.35 -3.19
C PRO A 147 7.44 -4.07 -3.82
N GLY A 148 6.18 -4.09 -4.26
CA GLY A 148 5.49 -3.02 -4.97
C GLY A 148 5.30 -3.26 -6.46
N ASP A 149 6.11 -4.12 -7.09
CA ASP A 149 6.03 -4.40 -8.52
C ASP A 149 4.80 -5.22 -8.86
N ASN A 150 4.11 -4.88 -9.96
CA ASN A 150 3.02 -5.69 -10.50
C ASN A 150 3.58 -6.49 -11.68
N VAL A 151 3.68 -7.81 -11.51
CA VAL A 151 4.40 -8.67 -12.44
C VAL A 151 3.53 -9.84 -12.90
N GLY A 152 3.74 -10.25 -14.15
CA GLY A 152 3.37 -11.57 -14.63
C GLY A 152 4.56 -12.52 -14.51
N PHE A 153 4.33 -13.77 -14.16
CA PHE A 153 5.43 -14.74 -14.10
C PHE A 153 5.02 -16.09 -14.69
N ASN A 154 5.87 -16.69 -15.51
CA ASN A 154 5.58 -17.98 -16.14
C ASN A 154 5.89 -19.12 -15.16
N VAL A 155 4.98 -20.08 -15.03
CA VAL A 155 5.19 -21.33 -14.28
C VAL A 155 4.95 -22.57 -15.13
N LYS A 156 5.74 -23.63 -14.90
CA LYS A 156 5.58 -24.91 -15.61
C LYS A 156 4.61 -25.85 -14.89
N ASN A 157 4.00 -26.76 -15.65
CA ASN A 157 3.23 -27.90 -15.12
C ASN A 157 2.09 -27.51 -14.16
N VAL A 158 1.56 -26.30 -14.30
CA VAL A 158 0.41 -25.81 -13.54
C VAL A 158 -0.66 -25.38 -14.52
N SER A 159 -1.88 -25.89 -14.36
CA SER A 159 -3.04 -25.46 -15.14
C SER A 159 -3.66 -24.20 -14.56
N VAL A 160 -4.18 -23.32 -15.41
CA VAL A 160 -5.00 -22.15 -15.00
C VAL A 160 -6.23 -22.51 -14.17
N LYS A 161 -6.64 -23.79 -14.14
CA LYS A 161 -7.74 -24.27 -13.30
C LYS A 161 -7.33 -24.58 -11.85
N GLU A 162 -6.03 -24.76 -11.60
CA GLU A 162 -5.50 -25.16 -10.29
C GLU A 162 -5.09 -23.97 -9.42
N VAL A 163 -4.93 -22.79 -10.05
CA VAL A 163 -4.53 -21.54 -9.42
C VAL A 163 -5.49 -20.44 -9.87
N ARG A 164 -5.92 -19.59 -8.95
CA ARG A 164 -6.90 -18.52 -9.23
C ARG A 164 -6.61 -17.24 -8.44
N ARG A 165 -7.33 -16.16 -8.80
CA ARG A 165 -7.36 -14.90 -8.05
C ARG A 165 -7.58 -15.15 -6.56
N GLY A 166 -6.80 -14.44 -5.73
CA GLY A 166 -6.81 -14.54 -4.27
C GLY A 166 -5.94 -15.68 -3.70
N ASN A 167 -5.39 -16.57 -4.53
CA ASN A 167 -4.30 -17.44 -4.07
C ASN A 167 -3.04 -16.62 -3.81
N VAL A 168 -2.13 -17.15 -3.00
CA VAL A 168 -0.89 -16.47 -2.64
C VAL A 168 0.29 -17.34 -3.03
N ALA A 169 1.16 -16.82 -3.90
CA ALA A 169 2.44 -17.45 -4.18
C ALA A 169 3.49 -17.01 -3.15
N GLY A 170 4.39 -17.92 -2.78
CA GLY A 170 5.56 -17.61 -1.97
C GLY A 170 6.68 -18.62 -2.19
N ASP A 171 7.87 -18.32 -1.69
CA ASP A 171 9.04 -19.20 -1.84
C ASP A 171 8.81 -20.50 -1.06
N SER A 172 8.98 -21.63 -1.74
CA SER A 172 8.81 -22.97 -1.15
C SER A 172 9.83 -23.25 -0.04
N LYS A 173 10.99 -22.57 -0.07
CA LYS A 173 12.12 -22.80 0.83
C LYS A 173 12.20 -21.82 2.00
N ASN A 174 11.44 -20.73 1.95
CA ASN A 174 11.49 -19.68 2.96
C ASN A 174 10.07 -19.29 3.39
N ASP A 175 9.59 -19.94 4.46
CA ASP A 175 8.25 -19.75 5.02
C ASP A 175 7.14 -19.75 3.94
N PRO A 176 6.87 -20.91 3.29
CA PRO A 176 5.85 -20.98 2.24
C PRO A 176 4.45 -20.65 2.78
N PRO A 177 3.62 -19.92 2.00
CA PRO A 177 2.27 -19.55 2.43
C PRO A 177 1.39 -20.80 2.59
N LYS A 178 0.41 -20.73 3.49
CA LYS A 178 -0.52 -21.82 3.80
C LYS A 178 -1.95 -21.30 3.89
N GLY A 179 -2.91 -22.18 3.64
CA GLY A 179 -4.32 -21.87 3.88
C GLY A 179 -4.60 -21.70 5.38
N ALA A 180 -5.39 -20.69 5.72
CA ALA A 180 -5.86 -20.48 7.09
C ALA A 180 -7.18 -21.23 7.31
N LYS A 181 -7.26 -22.08 8.35
CA LYS A 181 -8.52 -22.71 8.77
C LYS A 181 -9.37 -21.75 9.61
N THR A 182 -8.71 -21.05 10.53
CA THR A 182 -9.28 -20.05 11.43
C THR A 182 -8.19 -19.02 11.74
N PHE A 183 -8.58 -17.78 12.02
CA PHE A 183 -7.67 -16.74 12.48
C PHE A 183 -8.39 -15.83 13.49
N HIS A 184 -7.62 -15.23 14.39
CA HIS A 184 -8.10 -14.16 15.27
C HIS A 184 -7.74 -12.81 14.63
N ALA A 185 -8.67 -11.86 14.68
CA ALA A 185 -8.45 -10.51 14.17
C ALA A 185 -9.01 -9.47 15.13
N GLN A 186 -8.35 -8.32 15.19
CA GLN A 186 -8.92 -7.12 15.76
C GLN A 186 -9.80 -6.46 14.69
N VAL A 187 -11.09 -6.30 14.97
CA VAL A 187 -12.05 -5.69 14.05
C VAL A 187 -12.60 -4.40 14.65
N ILE A 188 -12.77 -3.38 13.82
CA ILE A 188 -13.48 -2.15 14.18
C ILE A 188 -14.83 -2.21 13.46
N ILE A 189 -15.91 -2.21 14.22
CA ILE A 189 -17.26 -2.22 13.65
C ILE A 189 -17.61 -0.79 13.22
N LEU A 190 -17.80 -0.60 11.91
CA LEU A 190 -18.29 0.67 11.37
C LEU A 190 -19.79 0.82 11.65
N ASN A 191 -20.35 1.98 11.30
CA ASN A 191 -21.79 2.21 11.48
C ASN A 191 -22.59 1.12 10.76
N HIS A 192 -23.28 0.28 11.52
CA HIS A 192 -23.99 -0.91 11.05
C HIS A 192 -25.40 -0.91 11.66
N PRO A 193 -26.46 -1.07 10.85
CA PRO A 193 -27.84 -0.89 11.32
C PRO A 193 -28.34 -2.02 12.23
N GLY A 194 -27.57 -3.09 12.42
CA GLY A 194 -27.95 -4.25 13.21
C GLY A 194 -26.87 -4.73 14.17
N GLU A 195 -27.15 -5.83 14.85
CA GLU A 195 -26.24 -6.48 15.80
C GLU A 195 -25.40 -7.56 15.12
N ILE A 196 -24.14 -7.68 15.50
CA ILE A 196 -23.25 -8.77 15.08
C ILE A 196 -23.16 -9.77 16.23
N LYS A 197 -23.51 -11.02 15.96
CA LYS A 197 -23.48 -12.14 16.93
C LYS A 197 -22.58 -13.25 16.41
N ASN A 198 -22.21 -14.18 17.31
CA ASN A 198 -21.49 -15.38 16.91
C ASN A 198 -22.25 -16.12 15.79
N GLY A 199 -21.54 -16.54 14.75
CA GLY A 199 -22.12 -17.13 13.54
C GLY A 199 -22.44 -16.13 12.42
N TYR A 200 -22.24 -14.83 12.62
CA TYR A 200 -22.31 -13.85 11.52
C TYR A 200 -21.22 -14.15 10.48
N ALA A 201 -21.64 -14.38 9.23
CA ALA A 201 -20.77 -14.86 8.14
C ALA A 201 -20.77 -13.91 6.92
N PRO A 202 -20.21 -12.69 7.05
CA PRO A 202 -20.06 -11.78 5.92
C PRO A 202 -18.91 -12.22 5.01
N VAL A 203 -18.88 -11.68 3.80
CA VAL A 203 -17.68 -11.73 2.96
C VAL A 203 -16.62 -10.80 3.57
N LEU A 204 -15.37 -11.27 3.59
CA LEU A 204 -14.20 -10.50 4.02
C LEU A 204 -13.44 -9.97 2.80
#